data_AF-A0A7S0S5B4-F1
#
_entry.id   AF-A0A7S0S5B4-F1
#
_cell.length_a   1.000
_cell.length_b   1.000
_cell.length_c   1.000
_cell.angle_alpha   90.00
_cell.angle_beta   90.00
_cell.angle_gamma   90.00
#
_symmetry.space_group_name_H-M   'P 1'
#
loop_
_entity.id
_entity.type
_entity.pdbx_description
1 polymer ?
#
loop_
_entity_poly.entity_id
_entity_poly.type
_entity_poly.pdbx_seq_one_letter_code
_entity_poly.pdbx_strand_id
1 'polypeptide(L)'
;MWSAAAAGLQGDASLPALLSALQSASASDPLSLRNLSNAAWAMARLGMGGPRLAAWVEACAVPQLQAALRDLQASSEPGSRHDSAASPQALANICWSMQKIGHKPSPACSQLLAAVSSAQIDAFAPHELTAVVVALASWRGGAGAAKGPAAAAYDSAVGQEATSGAAVSGVGPETSKLLEGATGVLKARMHEFDAPAAAHLVWALARTGARLDHSTLSAVARKLQASPVCKPAGGSPAGSGPDSEGSDAGSRGLTQVDDQLVCSFLWACSVCGHRPTQLLNAYCAALPARLARKPRSEARGADNASAAAFALGSAGHKDSAALSALEAAAIRCDDAFTPFQLSSYLYGCATLGFCPNAWWKAGLWRKLRAAIPAMSLPELVHALWALGQWPVEDLVGHQVLEQLRQAARQGL
;
A
#
# COMPACT_ATOMS: atom_id res chain seq x y z
N MET A 1 10.31 21.73 14.81
CA MET A 1 10.04 20.62 13.86
C MET A 1 8.55 20.30 13.73
N TRP A 2 7.87 19.88 14.81
CA TRP A 2 6.42 19.56 14.74
C TRP A 2 5.59 20.73 14.20
N SER A 3 5.79 21.94 14.74
CA SER A 3 5.06 23.14 14.27
C SER A 3 5.33 23.47 12.81
N ALA A 4 6.56 23.27 12.31
CA ALA A 4 6.89 23.48 10.91
C ALA A 4 6.19 22.45 10.00
N ALA A 5 6.11 21.19 10.43
CA ALA A 5 5.40 20.13 9.71
C ALA A 5 3.87 20.33 9.74
N ALA A 6 3.34 20.90 10.83
CA ALA A 6 1.94 21.29 10.95
C ALA A 6 1.61 22.50 10.05
N ALA A 7 2.52 23.47 9.98
CA ALA A 7 2.41 24.65 9.11
C ALA A 7 2.71 24.38 7.62
N GLY A 8 3.07 23.15 7.26
CA GLY A 8 3.27 22.76 5.86
C GLY A 8 4.50 23.39 5.18
N LEU A 9 5.54 23.76 5.95
CA LEU A 9 6.75 24.44 5.48
C LEU A 9 7.70 23.51 4.69
N GLN A 10 7.18 22.78 3.70
CA GLN A 10 7.97 21.88 2.86
C GLN A 10 8.99 22.65 2.01
N GLY A 11 10.24 22.16 1.97
CA GLY A 11 11.30 22.75 1.15
C GLY A 11 11.98 24.00 1.72
N ASP A 12 11.68 24.37 2.97
CA ASP A 12 12.35 25.49 3.63
C ASP A 12 13.86 25.22 3.81
N ALA A 13 14.69 26.18 3.40
CA ALA A 13 16.15 26.06 3.36
C ALA A 13 16.79 25.91 4.77
N SER A 14 16.06 26.26 5.84
CA SER A 14 16.53 26.10 7.22
C SER A 14 16.41 24.66 7.74
N LEU A 15 15.60 23.81 7.09
CA LEU A 15 15.30 22.47 7.60
C LEU A 15 16.53 21.54 7.69
N PRO A 16 17.47 21.50 6.70
CA PRO A 16 18.68 20.69 6.81
C PRO A 16 19.60 21.11 7.96
N ALA A 17 19.65 22.41 8.26
CA ALA A 17 20.42 22.94 9.39
C ALA A 17 19.78 22.51 10.72
N LEU A 18 18.45 22.57 10.83
CA LEU A 18 17.71 22.08 12.00
C LEU A 18 17.90 20.58 12.23
N LEU A 19 17.90 19.76 11.16
CA LEU A 19 18.21 18.34 11.25
C LEU A 19 19.61 18.12 11.81
N SER A 20 20.62 18.83 11.27
CA SER A 20 22.00 18.69 11.73
C SER A 20 22.15 19.10 13.19
N ALA A 21 21.51 20.20 13.61
CA ALA A 21 21.51 20.63 15.01
C ALA A 21 20.85 19.60 15.95
N LEU A 22 19.72 19.01 15.54
CA LEU A 22 19.04 17.98 16.33
C LEU A 22 19.89 16.71 16.44
N GLN A 23 20.54 16.29 15.35
CA GLN A 23 21.45 15.14 15.36
C GLN A 23 22.64 15.37 16.28
N SER A 24 23.26 16.54 16.21
CA SER A 24 24.37 16.92 17.10
C SER A 24 23.94 16.97 18.57
N ALA A 25 22.78 17.57 18.88
CA ALA A 25 22.27 17.62 20.24
C ALA A 25 21.95 16.22 20.79
N SER A 26 21.42 15.33 19.95
CA SER A 26 21.08 13.96 20.34
C SER A 26 22.29 13.07 20.66
N ALA A 27 23.50 13.48 20.23
CA ALA A 27 24.73 12.77 20.55
C ALA A 27 25.16 13.00 22.02
N SER A 28 24.85 14.18 22.58
CA SER A 28 25.13 14.52 23.98
C SER A 28 23.98 14.20 24.92
N ASP A 29 22.73 14.33 24.46
CA ASP A 29 21.52 14.07 25.23
C ASP A 29 20.53 13.24 24.40
N PRO A 30 20.50 11.91 24.56
CA PRO A 30 19.67 11.03 23.75
C PRO A 30 18.19 11.38 23.86
N LEU A 31 17.56 11.60 22.70
CA LEU A 31 16.11 11.85 22.65
C LEU A 31 15.34 10.63 23.16
N SER A 32 14.36 10.86 24.03
CA SER A 32 13.37 9.84 24.37
C SER A 32 12.67 9.34 23.10
N LEU A 33 12.26 8.07 23.10
CA LEU A 33 11.66 7.42 21.93
C LEU A 33 10.40 8.15 21.43
N ARG A 34 9.62 8.73 22.36
CA ARG A 34 8.49 9.62 22.02
C ARG A 34 8.97 10.84 21.23
N ASN A 35 9.99 11.56 21.70
CA ASN A 35 10.51 12.75 21.03
C ASN A 35 11.18 12.41 19.70
N LEU A 36 11.92 11.29 19.65
CA LEU A 36 12.51 10.76 18.43
C LEU A 36 11.44 10.45 17.38
N SER A 37 10.36 9.74 17.77
CA SER A 37 9.27 9.37 16.86
C SER A 37 8.57 10.60 16.28
N ASN A 38 8.33 11.62 17.09
CA ASN A 38 7.72 12.88 16.66
C ASN A 38 8.64 13.67 15.72
N ALA A 39 9.94 13.67 15.99
CA ALA A 39 10.94 14.29 15.12
C ALA A 39 11.01 13.56 13.77
N ALA A 40 11.12 12.23 13.78
CA ALA A 40 11.12 11.40 12.57
C ALA A 40 9.87 11.65 11.71
N TRP A 41 8.71 11.67 12.35
CA TRP A 41 7.43 11.94 11.68
C TRP A 41 7.39 13.32 11.04
N ALA A 42 7.80 14.36 11.79
CA ALA A 42 7.81 15.73 11.29
C ALA A 42 8.76 15.87 10.09
N MET A 43 9.93 15.23 10.14
CA MET A 43 10.92 15.30 9.07
C MET A 43 10.49 14.56 7.81
N ALA A 44 9.97 13.34 7.96
CA ALA A 44 9.40 12.59 6.85
C ALA A 44 8.24 13.35 6.18
N ARG A 45 7.44 14.06 6.97
CA ARG A 45 6.34 14.90 6.49
C ARG A 45 6.81 16.16 5.74
N LEU A 46 7.92 16.75 6.17
CA LEU A 46 8.54 17.91 5.54
C LEU A 46 9.33 17.56 4.27
N GLY A 47 9.38 16.28 3.89
CA GLY A 47 10.15 15.82 2.73
C GLY A 47 11.65 15.70 3.01
N MET A 48 12.07 15.85 4.27
CA MET A 48 13.44 15.59 4.68
C MET A 48 13.65 14.11 4.89
N GLY A 49 13.76 13.36 3.80
CA GLY A 49 14.00 11.92 3.81
C GLY A 49 15.46 11.53 3.56
N GLY A 50 15.67 10.22 3.41
CA GLY A 50 16.91 9.65 2.91
C GLY A 50 17.71 8.85 3.94
N PRO A 51 18.80 8.19 3.48
CA PRO A 51 19.54 7.23 4.29
C PRO A 51 20.10 7.82 5.59
N ARG A 52 20.46 9.11 5.60
CA ARG A 52 20.99 9.80 6.79
C ARG A 52 19.96 9.95 7.91
N LEU A 53 18.72 10.33 7.57
CA LEU A 53 17.65 10.42 8.58
C LEU A 53 17.36 9.03 9.14
N ALA A 54 17.24 8.05 8.26
CA ALA A 54 16.92 6.69 8.66
C ALA A 54 18.00 6.08 9.58
N ALA A 55 19.28 6.22 9.21
CA ALA A 55 20.38 5.73 10.04
C ALA A 55 20.39 6.36 11.44
N TRP A 56 20.09 7.67 11.54
CA TRP A 56 19.97 8.35 12.83
C TRP A 56 18.79 7.83 13.65
N VAL A 57 17.59 7.70 13.06
CA VAL A 57 16.42 7.16 13.77
C VAL A 57 16.70 5.73 14.25
N GLU A 58 17.31 4.87 13.43
CA GLU A 58 17.67 3.51 13.85
C GLU A 58 18.67 3.51 15.00
N ALA A 59 19.75 4.31 14.90
CA ALA A 59 20.78 4.38 15.94
C ALA A 59 20.20 4.82 17.30
N CYS A 60 19.25 5.76 17.30
CA CYS A 60 18.60 6.22 18.52
C CYS A 60 17.49 5.27 19.01
N ALA A 61 16.74 4.62 18.10
CA ALA A 61 15.59 3.80 18.45
C ALA A 61 15.98 2.41 18.96
N VAL A 62 16.98 1.76 18.34
CA VAL A 62 17.33 0.35 18.65
C VAL A 62 17.64 0.12 20.14
N PRO A 63 18.50 0.91 20.81
CA PRO A 63 18.79 0.71 22.24
C PRO A 63 17.55 0.91 23.12
N GLN A 64 16.69 1.86 22.77
CA GLN A 64 15.46 2.17 23.52
C GLN A 64 14.40 1.08 23.35
N LEU A 65 14.27 0.52 22.15
CA LEU A 65 13.38 -0.62 21.88
C LEU A 65 13.87 -1.89 22.60
N GLN A 66 15.18 -2.12 22.68
CA GLN A 66 15.75 -3.23 23.45
C GLN A 66 15.50 -3.07 24.96
N ALA A 67 15.61 -1.86 25.50
CA ALA A 67 15.24 -1.59 26.88
C ALA A 67 13.74 -1.83 27.13
N ALA A 68 12.88 -1.24 26.29
CA ALA A 68 11.44 -1.41 26.39
C ALA A 68 10.99 -2.89 26.29
N LEU A 69 11.60 -3.67 25.41
CA LEU A 69 11.29 -5.10 25.30
C LEU A 69 11.66 -5.86 26.58
N ARG A 70 12.83 -5.57 27.18
CA ARG A 70 13.24 -6.17 28.45
C ARG A 70 12.29 -5.79 29.59
N ASP A 71 11.88 -4.53 29.65
CA ASP A 71 10.94 -4.06 30.69
C ASP A 71 9.57 -4.74 30.56
N LEU A 72 9.06 -4.87 29.33
CA LEU A 72 7.81 -5.59 29.04
C LEU A 72 7.90 -7.09 29.37
N GLN A 73 9.06 -7.71 29.16
CA GLN A 73 9.30 -9.12 29.49
C GLN A 73 9.46 -9.37 30.99
N ALA A 74 10.04 -8.40 31.72
CA ALA A 74 10.25 -8.48 33.16
C ALA A 74 8.96 -8.16 33.96
N SER A 75 8.01 -7.46 33.35
CA SER A 75 6.75 -7.10 33.97
C SER A 75 5.78 -8.28 33.93
N SER A 76 5.75 -9.07 35.01
CA SER A 76 4.91 -10.26 35.18
C SER A 76 3.41 -9.97 35.34
N GLU A 77 2.99 -8.70 35.38
CA GLU A 77 1.59 -8.34 35.60
C GLU A 77 0.87 -8.01 34.29
N PRO A 78 -0.03 -8.89 33.81
CA PRO A 78 -0.91 -8.57 32.69
C PRO A 78 -1.88 -7.45 33.10
N GLY A 79 -1.71 -6.26 32.51
CA GLY A 79 -2.69 -5.16 32.61
C GLY A 79 -2.19 -3.88 33.28
N SER A 80 -0.95 -3.83 33.79
CA SER A 80 -0.34 -2.56 34.20
C SER A 80 -0.08 -1.70 32.96
N ARG A 81 -0.81 -0.58 32.84
CA ARG A 81 -0.47 0.50 31.88
C ARG A 81 0.87 1.08 32.31
N HIS A 82 1.95 0.52 31.79
CA HIS A 82 3.24 1.18 31.84
C HIS A 82 3.17 2.36 30.88
N ASP A 83 3.47 3.56 31.37
CA ASP A 83 3.92 4.67 30.54
C ASP A 83 5.28 4.28 29.96
N SER A 84 5.28 3.32 29.03
CA SER A 84 6.48 2.83 28.39
C SER A 84 6.98 3.91 27.44
N ALA A 85 8.30 4.12 27.42
CA ALA A 85 8.92 5.01 26.45
C ALA A 85 8.55 4.62 25.00
N ALA A 86 8.22 3.34 24.76
CA ALA A 86 7.80 2.77 23.50
C ALA A 86 6.27 2.66 23.37
N SER A 87 5.55 3.76 23.56
CA SER A 87 4.10 3.78 23.38
C SER A 87 3.67 3.31 21.98
N PRO A 88 2.46 2.73 21.81
CA PRO A 88 1.90 2.37 20.50
C PRO A 88 2.03 3.47 19.45
N GLN A 89 1.75 4.71 19.84
CA GLN A 89 1.89 5.88 18.98
C GLN A 89 3.33 6.11 18.52
N ALA A 90 4.32 5.97 19.41
CA ALA A 90 5.73 6.17 19.07
C ALA A 90 6.20 5.11 18.05
N LEU A 91 5.79 3.85 18.23
CA LEU A 91 6.08 2.76 17.30
C LEU A 91 5.45 3.01 15.92
N ALA A 92 4.16 3.37 15.89
CA ALA A 92 3.46 3.71 14.67
C ALA A 92 4.13 4.88 13.92
N ASN A 93 4.54 5.92 14.64
CA ASN A 93 5.22 7.07 14.06
C ASN A 93 6.58 6.70 13.46
N ILE A 94 7.39 5.87 14.13
CA ILE A 94 8.67 5.39 13.58
C ILE A 94 8.43 4.56 12.31
N CYS A 95 7.53 3.58 12.37
CA CYS A 95 7.18 2.72 11.24
C CYS A 95 6.70 3.54 10.03
N TRP A 96 5.74 4.45 10.26
CA TRP A 96 5.22 5.32 9.21
C TRP A 96 6.30 6.22 8.62
N SER A 97 7.16 6.81 9.46
CA SER A 97 8.22 7.72 9.01
C SER A 97 9.21 7.02 8.10
N MET A 98 9.69 5.84 8.51
CA MET A 98 10.61 5.02 7.73
C MET A 98 10.01 4.58 6.40
N GLN A 99 8.76 4.11 6.42
CA GLN A 99 8.03 3.77 5.20
C GLN A 99 7.84 4.99 4.29
N LYS A 100 7.50 6.16 4.85
CA LYS A 100 7.24 7.40 4.11
C LYS A 100 8.48 7.88 3.36
N ILE A 101 9.67 7.71 3.93
CA ILE A 101 10.95 8.07 3.29
C ILE A 101 11.51 6.95 2.40
N GLY A 102 10.78 5.86 2.23
CA GLY A 102 11.20 4.72 1.39
C GLY A 102 12.36 3.91 1.98
N HIS A 103 12.63 4.02 3.28
CA HIS A 103 13.72 3.31 3.93
C HIS A 103 13.20 2.01 4.57
N LYS A 104 13.91 0.92 4.29
CA LYS A 104 13.72 -0.36 4.96
C LYS A 104 14.68 -0.43 6.16
N PRO A 105 14.18 -0.52 7.40
CA PRO A 105 15.04 -0.63 8.57
C PRO A 105 15.93 -1.87 8.53
N SER A 106 17.03 -1.84 9.28
CA SER A 106 17.84 -3.05 9.50
C SER A 106 17.00 -4.22 10.03
N PRO A 107 17.41 -5.47 9.75
CA PRO A 107 16.73 -6.65 10.30
C PRO A 107 16.56 -6.60 11.82
N ALA A 108 17.58 -6.12 12.56
CA ALA A 108 17.51 -5.95 14.00
C ALA A 108 16.43 -4.95 14.43
N CYS A 109 16.39 -3.77 13.80
CA CYS A 109 15.39 -2.73 14.10
C CYS A 109 13.96 -3.22 13.79
N SER A 110 13.75 -3.85 12.63
CA SER A 110 12.43 -4.38 12.24
C SER A 110 11.94 -5.51 13.16
N GLN A 111 12.81 -6.42 13.60
CA GLN A 111 12.44 -7.46 14.58
C GLN A 111 12.09 -6.85 15.95
N LEU A 112 12.84 -5.85 16.42
CA LEU A 112 12.54 -5.17 17.68
C LEU A 112 11.20 -4.41 17.62
N LEU A 113 10.93 -3.68 16.53
CA LEU A 113 9.64 -3.03 16.31
C LEU A 113 8.49 -4.05 16.35
N ALA A 114 8.66 -5.21 15.72
CA ALA A 114 7.67 -6.27 15.75
C ALA A 114 7.47 -6.87 17.16
N ALA A 115 8.57 -7.17 17.87
CA ALA A 115 8.54 -7.77 19.20
C ALA A 115 7.87 -6.86 20.23
N VAL A 116 8.29 -5.59 20.28
CA VAL A 116 7.70 -4.60 21.21
C VAL A 116 6.23 -4.36 20.86
N SER A 117 5.87 -4.25 19.58
CA SER A 117 4.47 -4.08 19.16
C SER A 117 3.62 -5.30 19.54
N SER A 118 4.15 -6.51 19.37
CA SER A 118 3.45 -7.75 19.73
C SER A 118 3.21 -7.86 21.24
N ALA A 119 4.19 -7.46 22.06
CA ALA A 119 4.09 -7.51 23.51
C ALA A 119 2.99 -6.59 24.09
N GLN A 120 2.57 -5.56 23.35
CA GLN A 120 1.55 -4.60 23.78
C GLN A 120 0.41 -4.45 22.76
N ILE A 121 0.10 -5.52 22.02
CA ILE A 121 -0.81 -5.50 20.86
C ILE A 121 -2.19 -4.92 21.18
N ASP A 122 -2.72 -5.18 22.38
CA ASP A 122 -4.03 -4.73 22.81
C ASP A 122 -4.08 -3.23 23.14
N ALA A 123 -2.93 -2.61 23.40
CA ALA A 123 -2.84 -1.19 23.72
C ALA A 123 -2.93 -0.27 22.49
N PHE A 124 -2.78 -0.81 21.28
CA PHE A 124 -2.82 -0.02 20.06
C PHE A 124 -4.23 0.50 19.77
N ALA A 125 -4.31 1.76 19.34
CA ALA A 125 -5.46 2.23 18.58
C ALA A 125 -5.46 1.62 17.17
N PRO A 126 -6.63 1.43 16.52
CA PRO A 126 -6.75 0.83 15.20
C PRO A 126 -5.79 1.39 14.12
N HIS A 127 -5.67 2.72 14.04
CA HIS A 127 -4.83 3.39 13.04
C HIS A 127 -3.32 3.22 13.32
N GLU A 128 -2.93 3.15 14.60
CA GLU A 128 -1.54 2.94 15.00
C GLU A 128 -1.09 1.52 14.66
N LEU A 129 -1.92 0.52 15.00
CA LEU A 129 -1.66 -0.88 14.64
C LEU A 129 -1.55 -1.04 13.13
N THR A 130 -2.49 -0.43 12.41
CA THR A 130 -2.49 -0.44 10.94
C THR A 130 -1.19 0.12 10.39
N ALA A 131 -0.70 1.26 10.90
CA ALA A 131 0.54 1.88 10.43
C ALA A 131 1.77 0.97 10.64
N VAL A 132 1.86 0.30 11.79
CA VAL A 132 2.96 -0.65 12.07
C VAL A 132 2.92 -1.82 11.09
N VAL A 133 1.78 -2.49 10.95
CA VAL A 133 1.64 -3.69 10.12
C VAL A 133 1.81 -3.36 8.63
N VAL A 134 1.28 -2.23 8.16
CA VAL A 134 1.46 -1.73 6.79
C VAL A 134 2.92 -1.46 6.46
N ALA A 135 3.67 -0.84 7.39
CA ALA A 135 5.09 -0.58 7.20
C ALA A 135 5.89 -1.89 7.09
N LEU A 136 5.66 -2.83 8.01
CA LEU A 136 6.31 -4.15 7.98
C LEU A 136 6.01 -4.92 6.69
N ALA A 137 4.75 -4.92 6.24
CA ALA A 137 4.35 -5.56 4.99
C ALA A 137 5.02 -4.94 3.75
N SER A 138 5.23 -3.62 3.78
CA SER A 138 5.91 -2.89 2.71
C SER A 138 7.40 -3.21 2.65
N TRP A 139 8.06 -3.38 3.80
CA TRP A 139 9.49 -3.72 3.87
C TRP A 139 9.81 -5.16 3.44
N ARG A 140 8.81 -6.03 3.28
CA ARG A 140 9.01 -7.37 2.71
C ARG A 140 9.23 -7.33 1.19
N GLY A 141 8.70 -6.33 0.49
CA GLY A 141 8.99 -6.09 -0.93
C GLY A 141 10.40 -5.52 -1.11
N GLY A 142 11.08 -5.90 -2.20
CA GLY A 142 12.38 -5.33 -2.57
C GLY A 142 12.33 -3.80 -2.73
N ALA A 143 13.50 -3.16 -2.72
CA ALA A 143 13.65 -1.72 -2.85
C ALA A 143 12.93 -1.22 -4.13
N GLY A 144 11.86 -0.44 -3.96
CA GLY A 144 11.07 0.12 -5.08
C GLY A 144 9.55 -0.06 -5.01
N ALA A 145 9.00 -0.67 -3.95
CA ALA A 145 7.56 -0.97 -3.88
C ALA A 145 6.66 0.30 -3.91
N ALA A 146 6.03 0.52 -5.06
CA ALA A 146 4.95 1.47 -5.24
C ALA A 146 3.81 1.22 -4.24
N LYS A 147 3.17 2.27 -3.74
CA LYS A 147 2.06 2.16 -2.78
C LYS A 147 0.81 1.59 -3.47
N GLY A 148 0.11 0.66 -2.81
CA GLY A 148 -1.21 0.17 -3.23
C GLY A 148 -1.20 -1.19 -3.95
N PRO A 149 -2.21 -1.49 -4.80
CA PRO A 149 -2.28 -2.73 -5.57
C PRO A 149 -1.09 -2.88 -6.54
N ALA A 150 -0.31 -1.81 -6.70
CA ALA A 150 0.95 -1.80 -7.39
C ALA A 150 2.01 -2.75 -6.78
N ALA A 151 2.15 -2.75 -5.44
CA ALA A 151 3.03 -3.71 -4.76
C ALA A 151 2.45 -5.15 -4.78
N ALA A 152 1.13 -5.29 -4.85
CA ALA A 152 0.43 -6.57 -4.90
C ALA A 152 0.62 -7.30 -6.24
N ALA A 153 0.75 -6.57 -7.36
CA ALA A 153 1.08 -7.16 -8.64
C ALA A 153 2.50 -7.77 -8.65
N TYR A 154 3.48 -7.12 -8.01
CA TYR A 154 4.83 -7.67 -7.83
C TYR A 154 4.80 -9.02 -7.07
N ASP A 155 4.00 -9.11 -6.00
CA ASP A 155 3.89 -10.35 -5.20
C ASP A 155 3.10 -11.45 -5.94
N SER A 156 2.18 -11.10 -6.84
CA SER A 156 1.39 -12.08 -7.63
C SER A 156 2.23 -12.84 -8.66
N ALA A 157 3.26 -12.21 -9.24
CA ALA A 157 4.19 -12.85 -10.18
C ALA A 157 5.09 -13.89 -9.50
N VAL A 158 5.41 -13.71 -8.22
CA VAL A 158 6.19 -14.65 -7.41
C VAL A 158 5.28 -15.70 -6.72
N GLY A 159 4.01 -15.36 -6.47
CA GLY A 159 3.08 -16.18 -5.70
C GLY A 159 2.28 -17.23 -6.49
N GLN A 160 2.23 -17.18 -7.82
CA GLN A 160 1.48 -18.18 -8.61
C GLN A 160 2.15 -19.56 -8.71
N GLU A 161 3.43 -19.71 -8.33
CA GLU A 161 4.05 -21.03 -8.12
C GLU A 161 3.84 -21.59 -6.70
N ALA A 162 3.24 -20.81 -5.77
CA ALA A 162 3.12 -21.17 -4.35
C ALA A 162 1.68 -21.46 -3.89
N THR A 163 0.77 -21.88 -4.79
CA THR A 163 -0.59 -22.33 -4.41
C THR A 163 -0.63 -23.72 -3.74
N SER A 164 0.52 -24.25 -3.32
CA SER A 164 0.60 -25.49 -2.53
C SER A 164 1.48 -25.28 -1.29
N GLY A 165 0.84 -24.97 -0.16
CA GLY A 165 1.27 -25.41 1.18
C GLY A 165 2.61 -24.95 1.76
N ALA A 166 3.41 -24.12 1.08
CA ALA A 166 4.69 -23.70 1.61
C ALA A 166 4.52 -22.64 2.71
N ALA A 167 4.93 -23.00 3.92
CA ALA A 167 5.04 -22.11 5.07
C ALA A 167 5.83 -20.84 4.72
N VAL A 168 5.48 -19.76 5.41
CA VAL A 168 6.04 -18.40 5.33
C VAL A 168 7.56 -18.41 5.59
N SER A 169 8.37 -18.79 4.61
CA SER A 169 9.83 -18.72 4.70
C SER A 169 10.26 -17.27 4.49
N GLY A 170 10.59 -16.59 5.59
CA GLY A 170 11.14 -15.22 5.56
C GLY A 170 10.36 -14.17 6.35
N VAL A 171 9.38 -14.55 7.19
CA VAL A 171 8.91 -13.69 8.29
C VAL A 171 9.65 -14.13 9.54
N GLY A 172 10.41 -13.22 10.16
CA GLY A 172 11.05 -13.53 11.45
C GLY A 172 9.99 -13.79 12.53
N PRO A 173 10.30 -14.59 13.57
CA PRO A 173 9.31 -15.10 14.53
C PRO A 173 8.47 -13.98 15.18
N GLU A 174 9.10 -12.85 15.50
CA GLU A 174 8.43 -11.71 16.13
C GLU A 174 7.42 -11.04 15.19
N THR A 175 7.74 -10.97 13.90
CA THR A 175 6.81 -10.44 12.90
C THR A 175 5.63 -11.38 12.71
N SER A 176 5.83 -12.70 12.71
CA SER A 176 4.72 -13.66 12.64
C SER A 176 3.77 -13.52 13.83
N LYS A 177 4.32 -13.42 15.04
CA LYS A 177 3.54 -13.22 16.27
C LYS A 177 2.74 -11.91 16.25
N LEU A 178 3.33 -10.83 15.75
CA LEU A 178 2.62 -9.56 15.55
C LEU A 178 1.47 -9.69 14.54
N LEU A 179 1.67 -10.38 13.42
CA LEU A 179 0.64 -10.55 12.38
C LEU A 179 -0.55 -11.38 12.89
N GLU A 180 -0.28 -12.44 13.66
CA GLU A 180 -1.29 -13.24 14.33
C GLU A 180 -2.07 -12.40 15.34
N GLY A 181 -1.38 -11.66 16.20
CA GLY A 181 -1.99 -10.75 17.17
C GLY A 181 -2.84 -9.66 16.51
N ALA A 182 -2.35 -9.04 15.43
CA ALA A 182 -3.08 -8.02 14.68
C ALA A 182 -4.33 -8.58 14.00
N THR A 183 -4.29 -9.84 13.54
CA THR A 183 -5.47 -10.55 13.03
C THR A 183 -6.52 -10.73 14.14
N GLY A 184 -6.08 -11.14 15.33
CA GLY A 184 -6.93 -11.25 16.52
C GLY A 184 -7.60 -9.92 16.90
N VAL A 185 -6.81 -8.84 16.96
CA VAL A 185 -7.30 -7.48 17.27
C VAL A 185 -8.29 -7.00 16.22
N LEU A 186 -7.99 -7.14 14.92
CA LEU A 186 -8.91 -6.75 13.85
C LEU A 186 -10.26 -7.46 13.99
N LYS A 187 -10.25 -8.75 14.32
CA LYS A 187 -11.47 -9.55 14.50
C LYS A 187 -12.26 -9.13 15.74
N ALA A 188 -11.59 -9.03 16.89
CA ALA A 188 -12.25 -8.73 18.16
C ALA A 188 -12.75 -7.27 18.24
N ARG A 189 -11.99 -6.33 17.64
CA ARG A 189 -12.21 -4.89 17.76
C ARG A 189 -12.63 -4.24 16.43
N MET A 190 -13.18 -5.00 15.49
CA MET A 190 -13.65 -4.53 14.16
C MET A 190 -14.56 -3.28 14.22
N HIS A 191 -15.32 -3.13 15.32
CA HIS A 191 -16.21 -1.99 15.53
C HIS A 191 -15.43 -0.67 15.77
N GLU A 192 -14.22 -0.73 16.33
CA GLU A 192 -13.34 0.42 16.57
C GLU A 192 -12.61 0.88 15.29
N PHE A 193 -12.44 -0.01 14.30
CA PHE A 193 -11.79 0.34 13.05
C PHE A 193 -12.74 1.12 12.14
N ASP A 194 -12.28 2.25 11.62
CA ASP A 194 -12.89 2.87 10.45
C ASP A 194 -12.63 2.02 9.18
N ALA A 195 -13.34 2.33 8.09
CA ALA A 195 -13.19 1.56 6.85
C ALA A 195 -11.75 1.62 6.30
N PRO A 196 -11.09 2.79 6.26
CA PRO A 196 -9.72 2.90 5.78
C PRO A 196 -8.68 2.11 6.57
N ALA A 197 -8.67 2.20 7.91
CA ALA A 197 -7.73 1.48 8.75
C ALA A 197 -7.93 -0.04 8.62
N ALA A 198 -9.18 -0.50 8.66
CA ALA A 198 -9.49 -1.92 8.49
C ALA A 198 -9.03 -2.46 7.12
N ALA A 199 -9.29 -1.71 6.04
CA ALA A 199 -8.93 -2.13 4.70
C ALA A 199 -7.41 -2.18 4.48
N HIS A 200 -6.67 -1.20 4.99
CA HIS A 200 -5.21 -1.21 4.95
C HIS A 200 -4.60 -2.34 5.78
N LEU A 201 -5.17 -2.62 6.97
CA LEU A 201 -4.71 -3.72 7.80
C LEU A 201 -4.97 -5.07 7.11
N VAL A 202 -6.15 -5.27 6.52
CA VAL A 202 -6.46 -6.47 5.71
C VAL A 202 -5.48 -6.64 4.56
N TRP A 203 -5.19 -5.57 3.82
CA TRP A 203 -4.20 -5.61 2.74
C TRP A 203 -2.82 -6.03 3.25
N ALA A 204 -2.36 -5.42 4.34
CA ALA A 204 -1.04 -5.70 4.89
C ALA A 204 -0.93 -7.16 5.40
N LEU A 205 -1.96 -7.65 6.08
CA LEU A 205 -2.06 -9.03 6.55
C LEU A 205 -2.04 -10.02 5.37
N ALA A 206 -2.88 -9.81 4.35
CA ALA A 206 -2.92 -10.67 3.17
C ALA A 206 -1.58 -10.66 2.42
N ARG A 207 -0.94 -9.49 2.28
CA ARG A 207 0.40 -9.34 1.68
C ARG A 207 1.48 -10.13 2.40
N THR A 208 1.36 -10.29 3.72
CA THR A 208 2.30 -11.09 4.50
C THR A 208 1.99 -12.59 4.53
N GLY A 209 0.91 -13.03 3.85
CA GLY A 209 0.46 -14.42 3.82
C GLY A 209 -0.46 -14.81 4.97
N ALA A 210 -0.90 -13.85 5.80
CA ALA A 210 -1.87 -14.14 6.85
C ALA A 210 -3.23 -14.49 6.23
N ARG A 211 -3.88 -15.53 6.77
CA ARG A 211 -5.21 -15.97 6.33
C ARG A 211 -6.28 -15.27 7.16
N LEU A 212 -7.15 -14.54 6.48
CA LEU A 212 -8.28 -13.85 7.09
C LEU A 212 -9.58 -14.63 6.83
N ASP A 213 -10.42 -14.75 7.85
CA ASP A 213 -11.70 -15.44 7.70
C ASP A 213 -12.72 -14.61 6.88
N HIS A 214 -13.66 -15.31 6.25
CA HIS A 214 -14.69 -14.68 5.42
C HIS A 214 -15.54 -13.66 6.17
N SER A 215 -15.75 -13.85 7.48
CA SER A 215 -16.58 -12.95 8.29
C SER A 215 -15.91 -11.58 8.49
N THR A 216 -14.60 -11.59 8.72
CA THR A 216 -13.76 -10.41 8.87
C THR A 216 -13.71 -9.63 7.56
N LEU A 217 -13.41 -10.31 6.45
CA LEU A 217 -13.39 -9.71 5.11
C LEU A 217 -14.76 -9.12 4.73
N SER A 218 -15.85 -9.83 5.00
CA SER A 218 -17.21 -9.34 4.74
C SER A 218 -17.57 -8.11 5.60
N ALA A 219 -17.07 -8.02 6.84
CA ALA A 219 -17.29 -6.86 7.69
C ALA A 219 -16.58 -5.61 7.15
N VAL A 220 -15.32 -5.74 6.70
CA VAL A 220 -14.59 -4.64 6.06
C VAL A 220 -15.22 -4.25 4.73
N ALA A 221 -15.66 -5.22 3.93
CA ALA A 221 -16.34 -4.97 2.66
C ALA A 221 -17.61 -4.12 2.85
N ARG A 222 -18.42 -4.41 3.87
CA ARG A 222 -19.61 -3.61 4.21
C ARG A 222 -19.26 -2.17 4.61
N LYS A 223 -18.20 -1.97 5.40
CA LYS A 223 -17.71 -0.62 5.75
C LYS A 223 -17.28 0.15 4.49
N LEU A 224 -16.57 -0.49 3.57
CA LEU A 224 -16.15 0.13 2.30
C LEU A 224 -17.32 0.38 1.34
N GLN A 225 -18.33 -0.47 1.32
CA GLN A 225 -19.51 -0.28 0.46
C GLN A 225 -20.30 0.98 0.81
N ALA A 226 -20.29 1.39 2.09
CA ALA A 226 -20.92 2.63 2.54
C ALA A 226 -20.17 3.91 2.10
N SER A 227 -18.93 3.76 1.59
CA SER A 227 -18.08 4.87 1.14
C SER A 227 -18.65 5.62 -0.07
N PRO A 228 -18.40 6.94 -0.21
CA PRO A 228 -18.68 7.69 -1.43
C PRO A 228 -18.10 7.07 -2.71
N VAL A 229 -16.97 6.36 -2.63
CA VAL A 229 -16.35 5.70 -3.80
C VAL A 229 -17.29 4.66 -4.40
N CYS A 230 -18.11 4.00 -3.59
CA CYS A 230 -19.01 2.93 -4.01
C CYS A 230 -20.44 3.42 -4.34
N LYS A 231 -20.70 4.73 -4.29
CA LYS A 231 -22.02 5.30 -4.57
C LYS A 231 -22.09 5.77 -6.04
N PRO A 232 -23.13 5.38 -6.81
CA PRO A 232 -23.32 5.89 -8.15
C PRO A 232 -23.58 7.41 -8.11
N ALA A 233 -23.16 8.11 -9.17
CA ALA A 233 -23.36 9.55 -9.31
C ALA A 233 -24.85 9.87 -9.52
N GLY A 234 -25.62 9.93 -8.43
CA GLY A 234 -27.06 10.23 -8.46
C GLY A 234 -27.62 10.79 -7.14
N GLY A 235 -26.82 10.88 -6.08
CA GLY A 235 -27.17 11.63 -4.88
C GLY A 235 -26.41 12.95 -4.87
N SER A 236 -27.12 14.08 -4.97
CA SER A 236 -26.53 15.40 -4.71
C SER A 236 -25.77 15.36 -3.38
N PRO A 237 -24.51 15.80 -3.32
CA PRO A 237 -23.90 16.12 -2.05
C PRO A 237 -24.58 17.41 -1.56
N ALA A 238 -25.55 17.27 -0.67
CA ALA A 238 -25.98 18.39 0.15
C ALA A 238 -24.77 18.79 1.02
N GLY A 239 -24.14 19.92 0.68
CA GLY A 239 -23.24 20.66 1.54
C GLY A 239 -21.80 20.13 1.67
N SER A 240 -20.97 20.32 0.64
CA SER A 240 -19.54 20.57 0.88
C SER A 240 -19.37 22.06 1.16
N GLY A 241 -19.40 22.42 2.44
CA GLY A 241 -18.97 23.75 2.92
C GLY A 241 -17.48 23.98 2.66
N PRO A 242 -17.01 25.24 2.73
CA PRO A 242 -15.62 25.57 2.47
C PRO A 242 -14.71 24.83 3.46
N ASP A 243 -13.70 24.16 2.91
CA ASP A 243 -12.68 23.44 3.64
C ASP A 243 -12.03 24.35 4.70
N SER A 244 -12.35 24.10 5.97
CA SER A 244 -11.55 24.60 7.08
C SER A 244 -10.22 23.87 7.08
N GLU A 245 -9.19 24.50 6.50
CA GLU A 245 -7.79 24.10 6.64
C GLU A 245 -7.35 24.24 8.10
N GLY A 246 -7.52 23.18 8.88
CA GLY A 246 -7.06 23.12 10.27
C GLY A 246 -6.95 21.68 10.76
N SER A 247 -5.72 21.24 11.04
CA SER A 247 -5.35 19.98 11.71
C SER A 247 -5.58 18.68 10.91
N ASP A 248 -4.71 17.69 11.09
CA ASP A 248 -4.85 16.28 10.62
C ASP A 248 -4.60 15.94 9.15
N ALA A 249 -3.74 16.66 8.46
CA ALA A 249 -3.21 16.21 7.17
C ALA A 249 -2.15 15.08 7.29
N GLY A 250 -1.84 14.61 8.51
CA GLY A 250 -0.92 13.52 8.86
C GLY A 250 -1.37 12.12 8.50
N SER A 251 -2.67 11.89 8.66
CA SER A 251 -3.34 10.61 8.56
C SER A 251 -4.06 10.42 7.22
N ARG A 252 -4.11 11.44 6.35
CA ARG A 252 -4.86 11.45 5.06
C ARG A 252 -4.60 10.24 4.14
N GLY A 253 -3.42 9.63 4.19
CA GLY A 253 -3.14 8.42 3.39
C GLY A 253 -3.81 7.14 3.90
N LEU A 254 -4.12 7.08 5.20
CA LEU A 254 -4.81 5.96 5.85
C LEU A 254 -6.25 6.30 6.25
N THR A 255 -6.76 7.52 6.04
CA THR A 255 -8.09 7.96 6.52
C THR A 255 -9.10 8.26 5.42
N GLN A 256 -8.68 8.23 4.14
CA GLN A 256 -9.60 8.41 3.01
C GLN A 256 -9.83 7.09 2.29
N VAL A 257 -11.10 6.77 2.01
CA VAL A 257 -11.44 5.71 1.06
C VAL A 257 -11.34 6.28 -0.35
N ASP A 258 -10.40 5.75 -1.14
CA ASP A 258 -10.24 6.05 -2.55
C ASP A 258 -10.22 4.76 -3.41
N ASP A 259 -10.08 4.89 -4.73
CA ASP A 259 -10.03 3.74 -5.63
C ASP A 259 -8.85 2.80 -5.30
N GLN A 260 -7.69 3.34 -4.89
CA GLN A 260 -6.51 2.55 -4.57
C GLN A 260 -6.74 1.67 -3.34
N LEU A 261 -7.38 2.21 -2.30
CA LEU A 261 -7.70 1.47 -1.10
C LEU A 261 -8.71 0.35 -1.37
N VAL A 262 -9.78 0.66 -2.12
CA VAL A 262 -10.78 -0.35 -2.48
C VAL A 262 -10.13 -1.45 -3.33
N CYS A 263 -9.33 -1.10 -4.33
CA CYS A 263 -8.61 -2.07 -5.16
C CYS A 263 -7.63 -2.94 -4.35
N SER A 264 -6.87 -2.33 -3.42
CA SER A 264 -5.96 -3.05 -2.52
C SER A 264 -6.70 -4.06 -1.66
N PHE A 265 -7.87 -3.67 -1.14
CA PHE A 265 -8.73 -4.56 -0.36
C PHE A 265 -9.33 -5.69 -1.20
N LEU A 266 -9.79 -5.40 -2.42
CA LEU A 266 -10.32 -6.41 -3.35
C LEU A 266 -9.26 -7.45 -3.73
N TRP A 267 -8.02 -7.01 -3.99
CA TRP A 267 -6.89 -7.91 -4.18
C TRP A 267 -6.66 -8.78 -2.94
N ALA A 268 -6.65 -8.19 -1.75
CA ALA A 268 -6.46 -8.92 -0.50
C ALA A 268 -7.55 -9.99 -0.29
N CYS A 269 -8.81 -9.67 -0.61
CA CYS A 269 -9.90 -10.64 -0.61
C CYS A 269 -9.61 -11.80 -1.56
N SER A 270 -9.16 -11.51 -2.79
CA SER A 270 -8.81 -12.53 -3.78
C SER A 270 -7.70 -13.47 -3.29
N VAL A 271 -6.63 -12.92 -2.70
CA VAL A 271 -5.53 -13.72 -2.13
C VAL A 271 -6.03 -14.63 -1.00
N CYS A 272 -6.98 -14.14 -0.19
CA CYS A 272 -7.64 -14.94 0.84
C CYS A 272 -8.75 -15.87 0.32
N GLY A 273 -8.96 -15.97 -1.00
CA GLY A 273 -10.02 -16.80 -1.60
C GLY A 273 -11.45 -16.31 -1.28
N HIS A 274 -11.61 -15.03 -0.94
CA HIS A 274 -12.90 -14.42 -0.66
C HIS A 274 -13.33 -13.50 -1.81
N ARG A 275 -14.63 -13.55 -2.14
CA ARG A 275 -15.22 -12.71 -3.19
C ARG A 275 -16.32 -11.81 -2.62
N PRO A 276 -16.05 -10.52 -2.36
CA PRO A 276 -17.03 -9.61 -1.79
C PRO A 276 -17.98 -9.07 -2.87
N THR A 277 -18.90 -9.92 -3.37
CA THR A 277 -19.75 -9.62 -4.53
C THR A 277 -20.53 -8.31 -4.42
N GLN A 278 -21.06 -7.98 -3.24
CA GLN A 278 -21.81 -6.73 -3.05
C GLN A 278 -20.93 -5.48 -3.22
N LEU A 279 -19.70 -5.52 -2.67
CA LEU A 279 -18.73 -4.44 -2.84
C LEU A 279 -18.27 -4.34 -4.29
N LEU A 280 -17.97 -5.46 -4.95
CA LEU A 280 -17.58 -5.52 -6.36
C LEU A 280 -18.66 -4.88 -7.24
N ASN A 281 -19.92 -5.29 -7.09
CA ASN A 281 -21.03 -4.74 -7.85
C ASN A 281 -21.19 -3.23 -7.63
N ALA A 282 -21.12 -2.77 -6.37
CA ALA A 282 -21.23 -1.35 -6.05
C ALA A 282 -20.06 -0.52 -6.62
N TYR A 283 -18.83 -1.04 -6.52
CA TYR A 283 -17.63 -0.41 -7.05
C TYR A 283 -17.68 -0.30 -8.58
N CYS A 284 -18.05 -1.40 -9.27
CA CYS A 284 -18.23 -1.45 -10.73
C CYS A 284 -19.31 -0.49 -11.20
N ALA A 285 -20.47 -0.45 -10.54
CA ALA A 285 -21.57 0.44 -10.90
C ALA A 285 -21.17 1.93 -10.84
N ALA A 286 -20.31 2.31 -9.88
CA ALA A 286 -19.85 3.68 -9.73
C ALA A 286 -18.59 4.00 -10.57
N LEU A 287 -17.82 2.99 -11.01
CA LEU A 287 -16.53 3.16 -11.68
C LEU A 287 -16.61 3.96 -12.99
N PRO A 288 -17.58 3.75 -13.91
CA PRO A 288 -17.69 4.53 -15.14
C PRO A 288 -17.77 6.04 -14.90
N ALA A 289 -18.61 6.46 -13.95
CA ALA A 289 -18.77 7.87 -13.62
C ALA A 289 -17.50 8.47 -13.01
N ARG A 290 -16.75 7.69 -12.21
CA ARG A 290 -15.48 8.16 -11.60
C ARG A 290 -14.38 8.29 -12.65
N LEU A 291 -14.24 7.31 -13.53
CA LEU A 291 -13.23 7.34 -14.60
C LEU A 291 -13.55 8.39 -15.67
N ALA A 292 -14.83 8.69 -15.93
CA ALA A 292 -15.24 9.72 -16.89
C ALA A 292 -14.92 11.16 -16.42
N ARG A 293 -14.80 11.39 -15.10
CA ARG A 293 -14.38 12.70 -14.59
C ARG A 293 -12.96 12.99 -15.03
N LYS A 294 -12.73 14.19 -15.58
CA LYS A 294 -11.38 14.64 -15.93
C LYS A 294 -10.50 14.57 -14.66
N PRO A 295 -9.46 13.73 -14.64
CA PRO A 295 -8.65 13.59 -13.44
C PRO A 295 -7.86 14.88 -13.21
N ARG A 296 -7.51 15.17 -11.95
CA ARG A 296 -6.66 16.32 -11.60
C ARG A 296 -5.28 16.25 -12.28
N SER A 297 -4.83 15.04 -12.60
CA SER A 297 -3.67 14.75 -13.44
C SER A 297 -3.90 13.46 -14.22
N GLU A 298 -3.36 13.37 -15.43
CA GLU A 298 -3.46 12.16 -16.26
C GLU A 298 -2.81 10.94 -15.58
N ALA A 299 -1.72 11.16 -14.85
CA ALA A 299 -1.05 10.13 -14.03
C ALA A 299 -2.02 9.46 -13.04
N ARG A 300 -2.88 10.25 -12.38
CA ARG A 300 -3.90 9.71 -11.46
C ARG A 300 -4.98 8.90 -12.20
N GLY A 301 -5.27 9.26 -13.45
CA GLY A 301 -6.17 8.48 -14.30
C GLY A 301 -5.60 7.11 -14.66
N ALA A 302 -4.33 7.06 -15.06
CA ALA A 302 -3.61 5.81 -15.35
C ALA A 302 -3.49 4.92 -14.10
N ASP A 303 -3.14 5.50 -12.95
CA ASP A 303 -3.10 4.81 -11.64
C ASP A 303 -4.43 4.14 -11.31
N ASN A 304 -5.54 4.87 -11.41
CA ASN A 304 -6.86 4.36 -11.06
C ASN A 304 -7.33 3.28 -12.04
N ALA A 305 -7.10 3.46 -13.35
CA ALA A 305 -7.46 2.48 -14.37
C ALA A 305 -6.67 1.18 -14.19
N SER A 306 -5.35 1.27 -13.98
CA SER A 306 -4.49 0.11 -13.75
C SER A 306 -4.88 -0.66 -12.49
N ALA A 307 -5.04 0.03 -11.36
CA ALA A 307 -5.43 -0.56 -10.09
C ALA A 307 -6.79 -1.28 -10.17
N ALA A 308 -7.77 -0.64 -10.81
CA ALA A 308 -9.11 -1.22 -10.95
C ALA A 308 -9.10 -2.44 -11.90
N ALA A 309 -8.43 -2.37 -13.04
CA ALA A 309 -8.30 -3.51 -13.95
C ALA A 309 -7.65 -4.71 -13.25
N PHE A 310 -6.54 -4.47 -12.53
CA PHE A 310 -5.83 -5.51 -11.79
C PHE A 310 -6.68 -6.13 -10.68
N ALA A 311 -7.39 -5.31 -9.89
CA ALA A 311 -8.24 -5.78 -8.80
C ALA A 311 -9.44 -6.60 -9.30
N LEU A 312 -10.09 -6.15 -10.39
CA LEU A 312 -11.20 -6.88 -11.01
C LEU A 312 -10.74 -8.20 -11.62
N GLY A 313 -9.58 -8.20 -12.30
CA GLY A 313 -8.94 -9.40 -12.83
C GLY A 313 -8.61 -10.40 -11.73
N SER A 314 -7.96 -9.95 -10.66
CA SER A 314 -7.67 -10.79 -9.48
C SER A 314 -8.95 -11.41 -8.92
N ALA A 315 -10.00 -10.61 -8.73
CA ALA A 315 -11.29 -11.07 -8.22
C ALA A 315 -12.12 -11.91 -9.21
N GLY A 316 -11.66 -12.09 -10.46
CA GLY A 316 -12.40 -12.77 -11.53
C GLY A 316 -13.77 -12.14 -11.80
N HIS A 317 -13.92 -10.84 -11.60
CA HIS A 317 -15.21 -10.13 -11.68
C HIS A 317 -15.34 -9.36 -12.98
N LYS A 318 -16.12 -9.92 -13.90
CA LYS A 318 -16.38 -9.35 -15.22
C LYS A 318 -17.65 -8.50 -15.19
N ASP A 319 -17.48 -7.20 -15.44
CA ASP A 319 -18.57 -6.25 -15.63
C ASP A 319 -18.30 -5.46 -16.92
N SER A 320 -19.20 -5.58 -17.90
CA SER A 320 -18.98 -5.00 -19.23
C SER A 320 -18.89 -3.47 -19.21
N ALA A 321 -19.69 -2.80 -18.37
CA ALA A 321 -19.68 -1.35 -18.28
C ALA A 321 -18.38 -0.83 -17.63
N ALA A 322 -17.91 -1.51 -16.58
CA ALA A 322 -16.63 -1.24 -15.96
C ALA A 322 -15.46 -1.44 -16.94
N LEU A 323 -15.46 -2.54 -17.71
CA LEU A 323 -14.42 -2.82 -18.70
C LEU A 323 -14.38 -1.78 -19.83
N SER A 324 -15.55 -1.39 -20.37
CA SER A 324 -15.61 -0.31 -21.36
C SER A 324 -15.15 1.04 -20.80
N ALA A 325 -15.45 1.32 -19.53
CA ALA A 325 -14.97 2.55 -18.88
C ALA A 325 -13.46 2.55 -18.63
N LEU A 326 -12.90 1.40 -18.24
CA LEU A 326 -11.45 1.20 -18.08
C LEU A 326 -10.72 1.39 -19.41
N GLU A 327 -11.26 0.82 -20.48
CA GLU A 327 -10.74 1.01 -21.83
C GLU A 327 -10.74 2.50 -22.22
N ALA A 328 -11.86 3.19 -22.04
CA ALA A 328 -11.97 4.60 -22.35
C ALA A 328 -10.98 5.45 -21.50
N ALA A 329 -10.77 5.08 -20.23
CA ALA A 329 -9.79 5.74 -19.37
C ALA A 329 -8.35 5.49 -19.83
N ALA A 330 -8.03 4.26 -20.25
CA ALA A 330 -6.72 3.89 -20.76
C ALA A 330 -6.38 4.63 -22.05
N ILE A 331 -7.36 4.85 -22.94
CA ILE A 331 -7.19 5.66 -24.15
C ILE A 331 -6.92 7.14 -23.79
N ARG A 332 -7.66 7.69 -22.82
CA ARG A 332 -7.52 9.10 -22.42
C ARG A 332 -6.20 9.40 -21.69
N CYS A 333 -5.72 8.46 -20.89
CA CYS A 333 -4.53 8.63 -20.05
C CYS A 333 -3.32 7.91 -20.65
N ASP A 334 -3.34 7.66 -21.95
CA ASP A 334 -2.42 6.74 -22.58
C ASP A 334 -0.96 7.18 -22.33
N ASP A 335 -0.62 8.47 -22.42
CA ASP A 335 0.74 9.01 -22.24
C ASP A 335 1.21 9.00 -20.78
N ALA A 336 0.31 8.73 -19.83
CA ALA A 336 0.59 8.81 -18.42
C ALA A 336 0.88 7.47 -17.74
N PHE A 337 0.79 6.35 -18.49
CA PHE A 337 1.09 5.03 -17.94
C PHE A 337 2.58 4.85 -17.69
N THR A 338 2.92 4.46 -16.46
CA THR A 338 4.24 3.89 -16.14
C THR A 338 4.33 2.43 -16.66
N PRO A 339 5.55 1.88 -16.84
CA PRO A 339 5.73 0.48 -17.24
C PRO A 339 4.99 -0.50 -16.32
N PHE A 340 5.07 -0.24 -15.01
CA PHE A 340 4.37 -0.97 -13.98
C PHE A 340 2.83 -0.91 -14.14
N GLN A 341 2.25 0.29 -14.27
CA GLN A 341 0.80 0.44 -14.41
C GLN A 341 0.29 -0.24 -15.69
N LEU A 342 1.06 -0.15 -16.78
CA LEU A 342 0.69 -0.73 -18.06
C LEU A 342 0.65 -2.26 -17.98
N SER A 343 1.70 -2.90 -17.43
CA SER A 343 1.69 -4.36 -17.25
C SER A 343 0.53 -4.85 -16.40
N SER A 344 0.24 -4.15 -15.29
CA SER A 344 -0.85 -4.49 -14.37
C SER A 344 -2.24 -4.32 -15.02
N TYR A 345 -2.43 -3.27 -15.82
CA TYR A 345 -3.65 -3.06 -16.59
C TYR A 345 -3.89 -4.18 -17.59
N LEU A 346 -2.86 -4.54 -18.38
CA LEU A 346 -2.93 -5.61 -19.38
C LEU A 346 -3.22 -6.95 -18.74
N TYR A 347 -2.50 -7.29 -17.66
CA TYR A 347 -2.73 -8.51 -16.89
C TYR A 347 -4.17 -8.63 -16.42
N GLY A 348 -4.69 -7.58 -15.75
CA GLY A 348 -6.06 -7.57 -15.25
C GLY A 348 -7.12 -7.76 -16.36
N CYS A 349 -6.93 -7.11 -17.52
CA CYS A 349 -7.80 -7.30 -18.68
C CYS A 349 -7.75 -8.74 -19.22
N ALA A 350 -6.54 -9.28 -19.38
CA ALA A 350 -6.33 -10.63 -19.88
C ALA A 350 -6.93 -11.70 -18.96
N THR A 351 -6.80 -11.56 -17.64
CA THR A 351 -7.43 -12.46 -16.65
C THR A 351 -8.95 -12.52 -16.78
N LEU A 352 -9.59 -11.44 -17.24
CA LEU A 352 -11.05 -11.37 -17.47
C LEU A 352 -11.46 -11.84 -18.87
N GLY A 353 -10.51 -12.31 -19.69
CA GLY A 353 -10.72 -12.61 -21.10
C GLY A 353 -11.20 -11.38 -21.87
N PHE A 354 -10.72 -10.19 -21.50
CA PHE A 354 -11.03 -8.93 -22.16
C PHE A 354 -9.79 -8.44 -22.90
N CYS A 355 -9.89 -8.35 -24.23
CA CYS A 355 -8.88 -7.68 -25.06
C CYS A 355 -9.38 -6.25 -25.34
N PRO A 356 -8.76 -5.21 -24.76
CA PRO A 356 -9.18 -3.84 -25.01
C PRO A 356 -8.95 -3.49 -26.49
N ASN A 357 -9.93 -2.92 -27.20
CA ASN A 357 -9.68 -2.38 -28.55
C ASN A 357 -8.62 -1.27 -28.51
N ALA A 358 -8.50 -0.55 -27.39
CA ALA A 358 -7.42 0.39 -27.11
C ALA A 358 -6.02 -0.21 -27.36
N TRP A 359 -5.87 -1.53 -27.15
CA TRP A 359 -4.63 -2.24 -27.44
C TRP A 359 -4.24 -2.11 -28.91
N TRP A 360 -5.16 -2.46 -29.83
CA TRP A 360 -4.91 -2.48 -31.27
C TRP A 360 -5.08 -1.10 -31.93
N LYS A 361 -6.15 -0.38 -31.57
CA LYS A 361 -6.61 0.83 -32.28
C LYS A 361 -6.07 2.13 -31.71
N ALA A 362 -5.76 2.19 -30.41
CA ALA A 362 -5.29 3.41 -29.76
C ALA A 362 -3.77 3.43 -29.50
N GLY A 363 -3.05 2.37 -29.87
CA GLY A 363 -1.59 2.35 -29.85
C GLY A 363 -0.96 2.09 -28.48
N LEU A 364 -1.67 1.50 -27.53
CA LEU A 364 -1.09 1.05 -26.25
C LEU A 364 0.09 0.08 -26.45
N TRP A 365 0.08 -0.71 -27.54
CA TRP A 365 1.21 -1.57 -27.90
C TRP A 365 2.52 -0.80 -28.14
N ARG A 366 2.46 0.42 -28.70
CA ARG A 366 3.66 1.27 -28.90
C ARG A 366 4.27 1.69 -27.58
N LYS A 367 3.42 1.93 -26.58
CA LYS A 367 3.84 2.32 -25.24
C LYS A 367 4.43 1.16 -24.48
N LEU A 368 3.81 -0.02 -24.58
CA LEU A 368 4.42 -1.22 -24.04
C LEU A 368 5.80 -1.42 -24.64
N ARG A 369 5.92 -1.32 -25.97
CA ARG A 369 7.19 -1.43 -26.69
C ARG A 369 8.26 -0.45 -26.19
N ALA A 370 7.89 0.82 -26.01
CA ALA A 370 8.79 1.85 -25.48
C ALA A 370 9.14 1.64 -24.00
N ALA A 371 8.24 1.01 -23.23
CA ALA A 371 8.42 0.74 -21.81
C ALA A 371 9.29 -0.49 -21.53
N ILE A 372 9.39 -1.47 -22.45
CA ILE A 372 10.15 -2.73 -22.28
C ILE A 372 11.52 -2.53 -21.62
N PRO A 373 12.38 -1.58 -22.07
CA PRO A 373 13.73 -1.44 -21.52
C PRO A 373 13.75 -0.97 -20.05
N ALA A 374 12.64 -0.39 -19.57
CA ALA A 374 12.50 0.12 -18.21
C ALA A 374 11.63 -0.79 -17.32
N MET A 375 11.13 -1.91 -17.85
CA MET A 375 10.29 -2.84 -17.10
C MET A 375 11.14 -3.75 -16.21
N SER A 376 10.65 -4.01 -15.00
CA SER A 376 11.19 -5.08 -14.16
C SER A 376 10.78 -6.46 -14.68
N LEU A 377 11.52 -7.52 -14.29
CA LEU A 377 11.20 -8.89 -14.70
C LEU A 377 9.73 -9.29 -14.42
N PRO A 378 9.13 -9.02 -13.23
CA PRO A 378 7.71 -9.29 -13.00
C PRO A 378 6.77 -8.57 -13.97
N GLU A 379 7.08 -7.32 -14.31
CA GLU A 379 6.28 -6.52 -15.25
C GLU A 379 6.36 -7.11 -16.67
N LEU A 380 7.55 -7.56 -17.08
CA LEU A 380 7.74 -8.26 -18.36
C LEU A 380 6.93 -9.57 -18.40
N VAL A 381 6.96 -10.37 -17.33
CA VAL A 381 6.20 -11.63 -17.24
C VAL A 381 4.70 -11.38 -17.33
N HIS A 382 4.18 -10.39 -16.60
CA HIS A 382 2.77 -10.01 -16.66
C HIS A 382 2.34 -9.58 -18.06
N ALA A 383 3.13 -8.71 -18.69
CA ALA A 383 2.85 -8.25 -20.04
C ALA A 383 2.91 -9.42 -21.05
N LEU A 384 3.94 -10.27 -20.98
CA LEU A 384 4.07 -11.46 -21.83
C LEU A 384 2.89 -12.41 -21.68
N TRP A 385 2.52 -12.74 -20.45
CA TRP A 385 1.42 -13.64 -20.17
C TRP A 385 0.10 -13.07 -20.69
N ALA A 386 -0.15 -11.78 -20.45
CA ALA A 386 -1.37 -11.10 -20.88
C ALA A 386 -1.52 -11.11 -22.41
N LEU A 387 -0.44 -10.80 -23.14
CA LEU A 387 -0.43 -10.84 -24.60
C LEU A 387 -0.58 -12.25 -25.15
N GLY A 388 -0.07 -13.26 -24.44
CA GLY A 388 -0.30 -14.67 -24.78
C GLY A 388 -1.76 -15.10 -24.67
N GLN A 389 -2.62 -14.37 -23.96
CA GLN A 389 -4.05 -14.68 -23.85
C GLN A 389 -4.88 -14.15 -25.03
N TRP A 390 -4.33 -13.26 -25.85
CA TRP A 390 -5.07 -12.61 -26.93
C TRP A 390 -4.64 -13.15 -28.30
N PRO A 391 -5.57 -13.26 -29.26
CA PRO A 391 -5.22 -13.63 -30.62
C PRO A 391 -4.31 -12.55 -31.20
N VAL A 392 -3.10 -12.94 -31.57
CA VAL A 392 -2.11 -12.08 -32.23
C VAL A 392 -2.35 -12.21 -33.72
N GLU A 393 -3.24 -11.39 -34.26
CA GLU A 393 -3.60 -11.47 -35.69
C GLU A 393 -2.70 -10.60 -36.58
N ASP A 394 -1.91 -9.68 -36.00
CA ASP A 394 -1.08 -8.74 -36.76
C ASP A 394 0.44 -8.89 -36.53
N LEU A 395 1.21 -8.46 -37.53
CA LEU A 395 2.68 -8.48 -37.52
C LEU A 395 3.26 -7.67 -36.35
N VAL A 396 2.52 -6.65 -35.90
CA VAL A 396 2.94 -5.73 -34.85
C VAL A 396 2.92 -6.42 -33.49
N GLY A 397 1.86 -7.15 -33.17
CA GLY A 397 1.76 -7.95 -31.95
C GLY A 397 2.84 -9.03 -31.88
N HIS A 398 3.17 -9.66 -33.02
CA HIS A 398 4.28 -10.61 -33.11
C HIS A 398 5.64 -9.97 -32.78
N GLN A 399 5.92 -8.76 -33.31
CA GLN A 399 7.17 -8.06 -33.02
C GLN A 399 7.28 -7.65 -31.54
N VAL A 400 6.21 -7.17 -30.93
CA VAL A 400 6.20 -6.78 -29.52
C VAL A 400 6.41 -8.01 -28.61
N LEU A 401 5.75 -9.13 -28.92
CA LEU A 401 5.94 -10.38 -28.19
C LEU A 401 7.39 -10.88 -28.26
N GLU A 402 8.03 -10.81 -29.43
CA GLU A 402 9.41 -11.27 -29.57
C GLU A 402 10.39 -10.35 -28.82
N GLN A 403 10.17 -9.04 -28.83
CA GLN A 403 10.96 -8.10 -28.04
C GLN A 403 10.83 -8.35 -26.54
N LEU A 404 9.61 -8.61 -26.05
CA LEU A 404 9.40 -8.96 -24.64
C LEU A 404 10.08 -10.29 -24.27
N ARG A 405 10.03 -11.30 -25.15
CA ARG A 405 10.72 -12.59 -24.94
C ARG A 405 12.24 -12.41 -24.89
N GLN A 406 12.80 -11.57 -25.77
CA GLN A 406 14.22 -11.25 -25.77
C GLN A 406 14.62 -10.53 -24.49
N ALA A 407 13.86 -9.52 -24.07
CA ALA A 407 14.11 -8.78 -22.83
C ALA A 407 14.05 -9.71 -21.60
N ALA A 408 13.04 -10.58 -21.51
CA ALA A 408 12.92 -11.54 -20.41
C ALA A 408 14.07 -12.57 -20.37
N ARG A 409 14.58 -13.01 -21.53
CA ARG A 409 15.73 -13.93 -21.61
C ARG A 409 17.05 -13.26 -21.24
N GLN A 410 17.19 -11.97 -21.50
CA GLN A 410 18.42 -11.22 -21.23
C GLN A 410 18.59 -10.83 -19.76
N GLY A 411 17.56 -11.06 -18.91
CA GLY A 411 17.68 -10.90 -17.46
C GLY A 411 18.05 -9.48 -17.03
N LEU A 412 17.46 -8.47 -17.68
CA LEU A 412 17.45 -7.11 -17.13
C LEU A 412 16.77 -7.08 -15.75
#